data_AF-A0A1C6RGQ8-F1
#
_entry.id   AF-A0A1C6RGQ8-F1
#
_cell.length_a   1.000
_cell.length_b   1.000
_cell.length_c   1.000
_cell.angle_alpha   90.00
_cell.angle_beta   90.00
_cell.angle_gamma   90.00
#
_symmetry.space_group_name_H-M   'P 1'
#
loop_
_entity.id
_entity.type
_entity.pdbx_description
1 polymer ?
#
loop_
_entity_poly.entity_id
_entity_poly.type
_entity_poly.pdbx_seq_one_letter_code
_entity_poly.pdbx_strand_id
1 'polypeptide(L)'
;MTARIGVVTFPGSLDDGDAARAVRIAGGEPVRLWHGDADLHRVDAVVLPGGFSYGDYLRCGAIARFAPVMETIVDAARGGLPVLGICNGFQILCEAHLLPGALTRNQHLHFRNRDQILRIEATGTAWTNTYQAGQEILIPVKNGEGCYVADAATLDRLEGEGRVVARYVGGNPNGSQRDIAAITNSAGNVVGIMPHPEHAVEALTGPSLDGLGFFTSVLKHLVGAPA
;
A
#
# COMPACT_ATOMS: atom_id res chain seq x y z
N MET A 1 10.60 9.88 -20.62
CA MET A 1 9.55 10.68 -19.95
C MET A 1 9.60 10.34 -18.47
N THR A 2 9.35 11.30 -17.58
CA THR A 2 9.25 11.03 -16.14
C THR A 2 7.93 10.33 -15.86
N ALA A 3 7.94 9.22 -15.12
CA ALA A 3 6.71 8.50 -14.77
C ALA A 3 5.83 9.36 -13.85
N ARG A 4 4.55 9.47 -14.18
CA ARG A 4 3.56 10.27 -13.47
C ARG A 4 2.79 9.38 -12.50
N ILE A 5 2.90 9.64 -11.21
CA ILE A 5 2.27 8.81 -10.16
C ILE A 5 1.18 9.61 -9.47
N GLY A 6 -0.07 9.16 -9.62
CA GLY A 6 -1.22 9.73 -8.95
C GLY A 6 -1.18 9.48 -7.45
N VAL A 7 -1.40 10.50 -6.62
CA VAL A 7 -1.56 10.36 -5.18
C VAL A 7 -2.94 10.88 -4.80
N VAL A 8 -3.78 10.01 -4.26
CA VAL A 8 -5.18 10.32 -3.98
C VAL A 8 -5.33 11.03 -2.64
N THR A 9 -6.00 12.18 -2.61
CA THR A 9 -6.43 12.84 -1.37
C THR A 9 -7.92 12.54 -1.12
N PHE A 10 -8.22 11.81 -0.04
CA PHE A 10 -9.57 11.67 0.53
C PHE A 10 -9.79 12.69 1.66
N PRO A 11 -11.04 13.01 2.02
CA PRO A 11 -11.31 13.75 3.26
C PRO A 11 -10.81 12.91 4.44
N GLY A 12 -9.84 13.41 5.21
CA GLY A 12 -9.20 12.68 6.31
C GLY A 12 -7.95 11.86 5.94
N SER A 13 -7.49 11.91 4.68
CA SER A 13 -6.12 11.51 4.35
C SER A 13 -5.11 12.38 5.11
N LEU A 14 -4.02 11.78 5.57
CA LEU A 14 -2.97 12.49 6.33
C LEU A 14 -1.60 12.41 5.65
N ASP A 15 -1.34 11.31 4.94
CA ASP A 15 0.00 10.99 4.42
C ASP A 15 0.11 11.19 2.90
N ASP A 16 -0.85 11.87 2.26
CA ASP A 16 -0.83 12.16 0.82
C ASP A 16 0.35 13.07 0.44
N GLY A 17 0.67 14.06 1.28
CA GLY A 17 1.85 14.90 1.12
C GLY A 17 3.17 14.12 1.23
N ASP A 18 3.22 13.14 2.13
CA ASP A 18 4.41 12.29 2.36
C ASP A 18 4.59 11.28 1.23
N ALA A 19 3.51 10.64 0.77
CA ALA A 19 3.52 9.78 -0.41
C ALA A 19 3.97 10.57 -1.66
N ALA A 20 3.45 11.78 -1.87
CA ALA A 20 3.90 12.64 -2.97
C ALA A 20 5.39 13.03 -2.85
N ARG A 21 5.91 13.23 -1.63
CA ARG A 21 7.34 13.46 -1.40
C ARG A 21 8.17 12.23 -1.74
N ALA A 22 7.77 11.05 -1.28
CA ALA A 22 8.44 9.78 -1.58
C ALA A 22 8.53 9.52 -3.09
N VAL A 23 7.45 9.81 -3.84
CA VAL A 23 7.45 9.76 -5.31
C VAL A 23 8.51 10.68 -5.91
N ARG A 24 8.62 11.94 -5.45
CA ARG A 24 9.65 12.87 -5.96
C ARG A 24 11.05 12.38 -5.65
N ILE A 25 11.29 11.89 -4.42
CA ILE A 25 12.60 11.39 -3.99
C ILE A 25 13.03 10.20 -4.85
N ALA A 26 12.10 9.31 -5.20
CA ALA A 26 12.38 8.19 -6.10
C ALA A 26 12.67 8.61 -7.55
N GLY A 27 12.32 9.85 -7.94
CA GLY A 27 12.52 10.37 -9.29
C GLY A 27 11.26 10.37 -10.18
N GLY A 28 10.08 10.15 -9.60
CA GLY A 28 8.78 10.26 -10.30
C GLY A 28 8.16 11.66 -10.18
N GLU A 29 7.12 11.92 -10.98
CA GLU A 29 6.31 13.13 -10.92
C GLU A 29 5.00 12.83 -10.15
N PRO A 30 4.78 13.37 -8.94
CA PRO A 30 3.53 13.16 -8.24
C PRO A 30 2.42 14.04 -8.84
N VAL A 31 1.28 13.42 -9.14
CA VAL A 31 0.06 14.10 -9.60
C VAL A 31 -0.98 13.99 -8.51
N ARG A 32 -1.50 15.12 -8.02
CA ARG A 32 -2.56 15.09 -7.02
C ARG A 32 -3.88 14.65 -7.67
N LEU A 33 -4.51 13.64 -7.09
CA LEU A 33 -5.84 13.17 -7.49
C LEU A 33 -6.84 13.47 -6.37
N TRP A 34 -7.93 14.18 -6.68
CA TRP A 34 -8.97 14.46 -5.69
C TRP A 34 -9.99 13.34 -5.66
N HIS A 35 -10.38 12.86 -4.48
CA HIS A 35 -11.30 11.72 -4.38
C HIS A 35 -12.63 11.90 -5.13
N GLY A 36 -13.11 13.15 -5.22
CA GLY A 36 -14.36 13.51 -5.89
C GLY A 36 -14.25 13.66 -7.41
N ASP A 37 -13.04 13.59 -7.97
CA ASP A 37 -12.79 13.66 -9.41
C ASP A 37 -12.54 12.25 -9.96
N ALA A 38 -13.23 11.88 -11.04
CA ALA A 38 -13.06 10.58 -11.69
C ALA A 38 -11.87 10.57 -12.67
N ASP A 39 -11.34 11.72 -13.08
CA ASP A 39 -10.20 11.78 -13.98
C ASP A 39 -8.88 11.47 -13.25
N LEU A 40 -8.16 10.46 -13.74
CA LEU A 40 -6.81 10.11 -13.24
C LEU A 40 -5.71 10.96 -13.87
N HIS A 41 -6.05 11.90 -14.76
CA HIS A 41 -5.15 12.82 -15.42
C HIS A 41 -3.97 12.13 -16.11
N ARG A 42 -4.18 10.94 -16.69
CA ARG A 42 -3.19 10.12 -17.42
C ARG A 42 -1.93 9.79 -16.59
N VAL A 43 -2.12 9.41 -15.34
CA VAL A 43 -1.03 8.86 -14.52
C VAL A 43 -0.70 7.43 -14.94
N ASP A 44 0.54 7.04 -14.72
CA ASP A 44 1.10 5.72 -15.04
C ASP A 44 0.96 4.73 -13.88
N ALA A 45 0.76 5.23 -12.65
CA ALA A 45 0.52 4.45 -11.43
C ALA A 45 -0.25 5.29 -10.40
N VAL A 46 -0.82 4.65 -9.37
CA VAL A 46 -1.57 5.32 -8.30
C VAL A 46 -1.12 4.87 -6.91
N VAL A 47 -1.08 5.80 -5.97
CA VAL A 47 -0.92 5.57 -4.53
C VAL A 47 -2.16 6.02 -3.79
N LEU A 48 -2.75 5.11 -3.01
CA LEU A 48 -3.74 5.40 -1.98
C LEU A 48 -3.00 5.57 -0.65
N PRO A 49 -2.93 6.79 -0.09
CA PRO A 49 -2.08 7.08 1.06
C PRO A 49 -2.71 6.67 2.39
N GLY A 50 -1.91 6.74 3.44
CA GLY A 50 -2.35 6.58 4.82
C GLY A 50 -3.17 7.75 5.37
N GLY A 51 -3.80 7.51 6.52
CA GLY A 51 -4.64 8.47 7.21
C GLY A 51 -5.87 7.81 7.84
N PHE A 52 -6.94 8.59 7.97
CA PHE A 52 -8.23 8.16 8.49
C PHE A 52 -9.32 8.67 7.55
N SER A 53 -9.40 8.12 6.33
CA SER A 53 -10.39 8.59 5.35
C SER A 53 -11.81 8.52 5.95
N TYR A 54 -12.52 9.65 5.87
CA TYR A 54 -13.83 9.86 6.51
C TYR A 54 -13.83 9.56 8.03
N GLY A 55 -12.69 9.75 8.70
CA GLY A 55 -12.50 9.52 10.13
C GLY A 55 -12.61 8.06 10.56
N ASP A 56 -12.58 7.12 9.60
CA ASP A 56 -12.90 5.70 9.82
C ASP A 56 -14.26 5.47 10.54
N TYR A 57 -15.21 6.41 10.40
CA TYR A 57 -16.42 6.47 11.24
C TYR A 57 -17.33 5.24 11.17
N LEU A 58 -17.48 4.63 9.99
CA LEU A 58 -18.22 3.37 9.86
C LEU A 58 -17.30 2.16 10.09
N ARG A 59 -16.24 2.11 9.29
CA ARG A 59 -15.14 1.16 9.31
C ARG A 59 -14.03 1.74 8.45
N CYS A 60 -12.78 1.46 8.76
CA CYS A 60 -11.66 1.99 8.00
C CYS A 60 -11.77 1.72 6.49
N GLY A 61 -11.61 2.77 5.68
CA GLY A 61 -11.69 2.71 4.21
C GLY A 61 -13.08 2.42 3.60
N ALA A 62 -14.09 2.05 4.40
CA ALA A 62 -15.38 1.58 3.90
C ALA A 62 -16.23 2.65 3.20
N ILE A 63 -16.04 3.93 3.55
CA ILE A 63 -16.71 5.06 2.87
C ILE A 63 -15.91 5.46 1.62
N ALA A 64 -14.57 5.46 1.71
CA ALA A 64 -13.69 5.92 0.65
C ALA A 64 -13.74 5.06 -0.63
N ARG A 65 -14.06 3.76 -0.53
CA ARG A 65 -14.27 2.90 -1.72
C ARG A 65 -15.36 3.39 -2.69
N PHE A 66 -16.28 4.24 -2.22
CA PHE A 66 -17.38 4.79 -3.04
C PHE A 66 -17.03 6.17 -3.63
N ALA A 67 -15.81 6.66 -3.45
CA ALA A 67 -15.40 7.92 -4.03
C ALA A 67 -15.31 7.81 -5.57
N PRO A 68 -15.71 8.85 -6.34
CA PRO A 68 -15.64 8.84 -7.80
C PRO A 68 -14.28 8.40 -8.38
N VAL A 69 -13.16 8.84 -7.79
CA VAL A 69 -11.83 8.42 -8.24
C VAL A 69 -11.61 6.91 -8.14
N MET A 70 -12.24 6.25 -7.16
CA MET A 70 -12.06 4.83 -6.92
C MET A 70 -12.75 3.98 -7.98
N GLU A 71 -13.84 4.46 -8.59
CA GLU A 71 -14.46 3.78 -9.73
C GLU A 71 -13.46 3.64 -10.87
N THR A 72 -12.83 4.75 -11.26
CA THR A 72 -11.82 4.76 -12.32
C THR A 72 -10.56 3.96 -11.95
N ILE A 73 -10.10 4.04 -10.69
CA ILE A 73 -8.95 3.27 -10.22
C ILE A 73 -9.23 1.78 -10.27
N VAL A 74 -10.42 1.32 -9.86
CA VAL A 74 -10.78 -0.10 -9.89
C VAL A 74 -10.74 -0.64 -11.30
N ASP A 75 -11.31 0.09 -12.27
CA ASP A 75 -11.30 -0.31 -13.67
C ASP A 75 -9.90 -0.29 -14.27
N ALA A 76 -9.11 0.75 -14.00
CA ALA A 76 -7.74 0.85 -14.48
C ALA A 76 -6.82 -0.23 -13.86
N ALA A 77 -7.00 -0.54 -12.57
CA ALA A 77 -6.25 -1.58 -11.87
C ALA A 77 -6.54 -2.98 -12.43
N ARG A 78 -7.79 -3.25 -12.84
CA ARG A 78 -8.15 -4.48 -13.57
C ARG A 78 -7.49 -4.54 -14.94
N GLY A 79 -7.26 -3.38 -15.57
CA GLY A 79 -6.49 -3.23 -16.81
C GLY A 79 -4.97 -3.29 -16.65
N GLY A 80 -4.45 -3.46 -15.42
CA GLY A 80 -3.02 -3.60 -15.15
C GLY A 80 -2.33 -2.35 -14.59
N LEU A 81 -3.05 -1.24 -14.36
CA LEU A 81 -2.48 -0.04 -13.74
C LEU A 81 -1.85 -0.40 -12.37
N PRO A 82 -0.58 -0.06 -12.10
CA PRO A 82 0.02 -0.27 -10.78
C PRO A 82 -0.67 0.58 -9.70
N VAL A 83 -1.10 -0.06 -8.61
CA VAL A 83 -1.72 0.62 -7.46
C VAL A 83 -1.07 0.19 -6.15
N LEU A 84 -0.62 1.15 -5.34
CA LEU A 84 -0.13 0.92 -3.99
C LEU A 84 -1.11 1.48 -2.96
N GLY A 85 -1.62 0.65 -2.07
CA GLY A 85 -2.40 1.08 -0.91
C GLY A 85 -1.56 1.03 0.35
N ILE A 86 -1.34 2.18 0.98
CA ILE A 86 -0.54 2.30 2.21
C ILE A 86 -1.46 2.54 3.40
N CYS A 87 -1.37 1.71 4.42
CA CYS A 87 -2.15 1.77 5.64
C CYS A 87 -3.66 1.88 5.37
N ASN A 88 -4.24 3.08 5.43
CA ASN A 88 -5.63 3.32 5.05
C ASN A 88 -5.92 3.01 3.58
N GLY A 89 -4.95 3.22 2.70
CA GLY A 89 -5.02 2.75 1.32
C GLY A 89 -5.16 1.23 1.20
N PHE A 90 -4.48 0.43 2.04
CA PHE A 90 -4.65 -1.03 2.03
C PHE A 90 -6.07 -1.42 2.47
N GLN A 91 -6.58 -0.78 3.53
CA GLN A 91 -7.96 -0.96 3.98
C GLN A 91 -8.95 -0.67 2.84
N ILE A 92 -8.78 0.44 2.12
CA ILE A 92 -9.59 0.83 0.96
C ILE A 92 -9.52 -0.23 -0.15
N LEU A 93 -8.34 -0.77 -0.46
CA LEU A 93 -8.18 -1.79 -1.51
C LEU A 93 -8.93 -3.10 -1.18
N CYS A 94 -8.97 -3.49 0.10
CA CYS A 94 -9.76 -4.63 0.56
C CYS A 94 -11.27 -4.35 0.45
N GLU A 95 -11.70 -3.16 0.88
CA GLU A 95 -13.10 -2.72 0.79
C GLU A 95 -13.59 -2.58 -0.65
N ALA A 96 -12.71 -2.19 -1.57
CA ALA A 96 -12.96 -2.13 -3.02
C ALA A 96 -12.84 -3.49 -3.73
N HIS A 97 -12.49 -4.55 -3.01
CA HIS A 97 -12.27 -5.91 -3.53
C HIS A 97 -11.19 -6.01 -4.62
N LEU A 98 -10.23 -5.07 -4.62
CA LEU A 98 -9.00 -5.20 -5.40
C LEU A 98 -7.99 -6.13 -4.71
N LEU A 99 -8.09 -6.25 -3.39
CA LEU A 99 -7.35 -7.21 -2.57
C LEU A 99 -8.31 -8.07 -1.73
N PRO A 100 -7.97 -9.34 -1.47
CA PRO A 100 -8.79 -10.21 -0.64
C PRO A 100 -8.54 -9.99 0.86
N GLY A 101 -9.49 -10.44 1.68
CA GLY A 101 -9.43 -10.31 3.14
C GLY A 101 -9.94 -8.96 3.64
N ALA A 102 -9.70 -8.70 4.92
CA ALA A 102 -10.09 -7.46 5.58
C ALA A 102 -9.04 -7.04 6.60
N LEU A 103 -9.07 -5.75 6.94
CA LEU A 103 -8.27 -5.18 8.01
C LEU A 103 -9.23 -4.80 9.14
N THR A 104 -8.94 -5.25 10.35
CA THR A 104 -9.78 -5.02 11.53
C THR A 104 -8.98 -4.36 12.64
N ARG A 105 -9.66 -3.98 13.72
CA ARG A 105 -9.01 -3.53 14.96
C ARG A 105 -7.88 -4.46 15.37
N ASN A 106 -6.79 -3.85 15.81
CA ASN A 106 -5.67 -4.57 16.40
C ASN A 106 -6.18 -5.47 17.54
N GLN A 107 -5.64 -6.69 17.69
CA GLN A 107 -6.13 -7.65 18.69
C GLN A 107 -6.07 -7.12 20.14
N HIS A 108 -5.13 -6.22 20.42
CA HIS A 108 -4.97 -5.58 21.73
C HIS A 108 -5.73 -4.24 21.84
N LEU A 109 -6.56 -3.89 20.85
CA LEU A 109 -7.49 -2.75 20.86
C LEU A 109 -6.88 -1.35 21.06
N HIS A 110 -5.58 -1.19 20.82
CA HIS A 110 -4.91 0.11 20.87
C HIS A 110 -4.24 0.45 19.55
N PHE A 111 -4.07 1.76 19.34
CA PHE A 111 -3.23 2.28 18.28
C PHE A 111 -1.76 1.91 18.56
N ARG A 112 -1.05 1.44 17.53
CA ARG A 112 0.38 1.16 17.60
C ARG A 112 1.14 2.08 16.68
N ASN A 113 2.09 2.81 17.25
CA ASN A 113 3.10 3.59 16.56
C ASN A 113 4.49 3.07 16.95
N ARG A 114 5.19 2.40 16.04
CA ARG A 114 6.57 1.90 16.26
C ARG A 114 7.27 1.59 14.95
N ASP A 115 8.60 1.56 15.00
CA ASP A 115 9.40 0.97 13.92
C ASP A 115 9.26 -0.55 13.94
N GLN A 116 9.17 -1.13 12.75
CA GLN A 116 8.87 -2.55 12.58
C GLN A 116 9.74 -3.17 11.49
N ILE A 117 10.43 -4.24 11.84
CA ILE A 117 11.14 -5.05 10.85
C ILE A 117 10.11 -5.87 10.07
N LEU A 118 10.23 -5.84 8.75
CA LEU A 118 9.48 -6.66 7.81
C LEU A 118 10.45 -7.52 7.03
N ARG A 119 10.05 -8.75 6.71
CA ARG A 119 10.72 -9.57 5.70
C ARG A 119 9.94 -9.50 4.39
N ILE A 120 10.60 -9.12 3.31
CA ILE A 120 10.05 -9.15 1.96
C ILE A 120 9.98 -10.59 1.49
N GLU A 121 8.78 -11.04 1.10
CA GLU A 121 8.52 -12.40 0.63
C GLU A 121 8.37 -12.41 -0.91
N ALA A 122 7.51 -11.54 -1.46
CA ALA A 122 7.26 -11.44 -2.90
C ALA A 122 7.90 -10.20 -3.53
N THR A 123 8.77 -10.41 -4.52
CA THR A 123 9.47 -9.35 -5.27
C THR A 123 9.00 -9.24 -6.72
N GLY A 124 8.13 -10.14 -7.20
CA GLY A 124 7.60 -10.12 -8.56
C GLY A 124 6.52 -9.07 -8.84
N THR A 125 6.30 -8.12 -7.94
CA THR A 125 5.21 -7.12 -8.07
C THR A 125 5.70 -5.83 -8.75
N ALA A 126 4.76 -5.01 -9.22
CA ALA A 126 5.08 -3.66 -9.69
C ALA A 126 5.74 -2.79 -8.61
N TRP A 127 5.56 -3.12 -7.33
CA TRP A 127 5.99 -2.30 -6.19
C TRP A 127 7.12 -2.91 -5.36
N THR A 128 7.65 -4.09 -5.70
CA THR A 128 8.72 -4.73 -4.91
C THR A 128 9.87 -5.36 -5.71
N ASN A 129 9.94 -5.09 -7.01
CA ASN A 129 10.94 -5.67 -7.93
C ASN A 129 12.38 -5.12 -7.81
N THR A 130 12.62 -4.19 -6.89
CA THR A 130 13.97 -3.75 -6.50
C THR A 130 14.46 -4.39 -5.19
N TYR A 131 13.59 -5.08 -4.46
CA TYR A 131 13.97 -5.81 -3.25
C TYR A 131 14.47 -7.23 -3.59
N GLN A 132 15.11 -7.86 -2.61
CA GLN A 132 15.46 -9.28 -2.65
C GLN A 132 14.48 -10.09 -1.79
N ALA A 133 14.14 -11.31 -2.22
CA ALA A 133 13.33 -12.20 -1.41
C ALA A 133 14.10 -12.58 -0.13
N GLY A 134 13.43 -12.50 1.02
CA GLY A 134 14.04 -12.66 2.34
C GLY A 134 14.74 -11.42 2.88
N GLN A 135 14.80 -10.32 2.14
CA GLN A 135 15.37 -9.05 2.63
C GLN A 135 14.57 -8.55 3.83
N GLU A 136 15.25 -8.23 4.91
CA GLU A 136 14.66 -7.52 6.05
C GLU A 136 14.77 -6.01 5.85
N ILE A 137 13.68 -5.30 6.11
CA ILE A 137 13.57 -3.84 5.99
C ILE A 137 12.93 -3.25 7.25
N LEU A 138 13.33 -2.04 7.62
CA LEU A 138 12.80 -1.34 8.79
C LEU A 138 11.84 -0.23 8.38
N ILE A 139 10.54 -0.43 8.60
CA ILE A 139 9.48 0.50 8.17
C ILE A 139 8.59 0.85 9.38
N PRO A 140 8.19 2.12 9.57
CA PRO A 140 7.31 2.49 10.66
C PRO A 140 5.88 1.95 10.45
N VAL A 141 5.21 1.65 11.55
CA VAL A 141 3.81 1.22 11.60
C VAL A 141 3.05 2.20 12.49
N LYS A 142 1.92 2.73 12.00
CA LYS A 142 1.03 3.62 12.75
C LYS A 142 -0.47 3.33 12.47
N ASN A 143 -1.06 2.38 13.18
CA ASN A 143 -2.47 2.01 12.96
C ASN A 143 -3.22 1.55 14.22
N GLY A 144 -4.54 1.73 14.22
CA GLY A 144 -5.49 1.12 15.17
C GLY A 144 -6.29 -0.05 14.59
N GLU A 145 -6.43 -0.09 13.26
CA GLU A 145 -7.16 -1.13 12.53
C GLU A 145 -6.28 -1.81 11.47
N GLY A 146 -5.10 -2.32 11.88
CA GLY A 146 -4.14 -2.93 10.97
C GLY A 146 -4.13 -4.47 10.96
N CYS A 147 -5.00 -5.13 11.72
CA CYS A 147 -5.01 -6.59 11.84
C CYS A 147 -5.59 -7.22 10.57
N TYR A 148 -4.74 -7.84 9.75
CA TYR A 148 -5.16 -8.54 8.55
C TYR A 148 -5.79 -9.89 8.89
N VAL A 149 -6.99 -10.12 8.37
CA VAL A 149 -7.75 -11.36 8.54
C VAL A 149 -8.34 -11.83 7.21
N ALA A 150 -8.39 -13.14 7.02
CA ALA A 150 -9.09 -13.80 5.93
C ALA A 150 -9.50 -15.22 6.33
N ASP A 151 -10.38 -15.85 5.54
CA ASP A 151 -10.66 -17.27 5.72
C ASP A 151 -9.44 -18.15 5.39
N ALA A 152 -9.44 -19.39 5.89
CA ALA A 152 -8.30 -20.29 5.72
C ALA A 152 -7.97 -20.55 4.24
N ALA A 153 -8.97 -20.71 3.39
CA ALA A 153 -8.78 -20.94 1.95
C ALA A 153 -8.10 -19.74 1.27
N THR A 154 -8.45 -18.52 1.64
CA THR A 154 -7.84 -17.30 1.14
C THR A 154 -6.40 -17.17 1.61
N LEU A 155 -6.13 -17.46 2.88
CA LEU A 155 -4.76 -17.44 3.41
C LEU A 155 -3.88 -18.49 2.72
N ASP A 156 -4.38 -19.72 2.56
CA ASP A 156 -3.67 -20.80 1.87
C ASP A 156 -3.37 -20.44 0.42
N ARG A 157 -4.34 -19.83 -0.26
CA ARG A 157 -4.14 -19.33 -1.62
C ARG A 157 -3.11 -18.20 -1.69
N LEU A 158 -3.15 -17.24 -0.78
CA LEU A 158 -2.16 -16.16 -0.73
C LEU A 158 -0.73 -16.70 -0.55
N GLU A 159 -0.56 -17.73 0.28
CA GLU A 159 0.74 -18.35 0.49
C GLU A 159 1.17 -19.24 -0.68
N GLY A 160 0.26 -20.10 -1.17
CA GLY A 160 0.55 -21.02 -2.28
C GLY A 160 0.81 -20.31 -3.61
N GLU A 161 0.19 -19.15 -3.84
CA GLU A 161 0.41 -18.32 -5.03
C GLU A 161 1.56 -17.31 -4.86
N GLY A 162 2.24 -17.28 -3.70
CA GLY A 162 3.34 -16.33 -3.45
C GLY A 162 2.90 -14.87 -3.42
N ARG A 163 1.68 -14.59 -2.94
CA ARG A 163 1.06 -13.25 -2.93
C ARG A 163 1.15 -12.52 -1.60
N VAL A 164 1.81 -13.11 -0.61
CA VAL A 164 2.24 -12.40 0.59
C VAL A 164 3.48 -11.59 0.21
N VAL A 165 3.39 -10.26 0.30
CA VAL A 165 4.47 -9.35 -0.11
C VAL A 165 5.47 -9.14 1.02
N ALA A 166 4.98 -8.99 2.25
CA ALA A 166 5.83 -8.79 3.42
C ALA A 166 5.19 -9.39 4.67
N ARG A 167 6.05 -9.86 5.59
CA ARG A 167 5.64 -10.34 6.92
C ARG A 167 6.33 -9.56 8.03
N TYR A 168 5.66 -9.44 9.16
CA TYR A 168 6.25 -8.89 10.38
C TYR A 168 7.33 -9.83 10.94
N VAL A 169 8.49 -9.27 11.30
CA VAL A 169 9.59 -9.98 11.98
C VAL A 169 9.81 -9.38 13.36
N GLY A 170 10.20 -10.20 14.33
CA GLY A 170 10.41 -9.74 15.71
C GLY A 170 9.12 -9.40 16.44
N GLY A 171 8.00 -9.97 16.00
CA GLY A 171 6.70 -9.89 16.65
C GLY A 171 5.67 -9.06 15.88
N ASN A 172 4.45 -9.59 15.85
CA ASN A 172 3.32 -9.02 15.14
C ASN A 172 2.70 -7.83 15.90
N PRO A 173 2.68 -6.60 15.35
CA PRO A 173 2.23 -5.43 16.07
C PRO A 173 0.72 -5.37 16.28
N ASN A 174 -0.08 -5.99 15.41
CA ASN A 174 -1.53 -5.81 15.34
C ASN A 174 -2.33 -7.12 15.45
N GLY A 175 -1.66 -8.26 15.35
CA GLY A 175 -2.27 -9.58 15.39
C GLY A 175 -2.73 -10.11 14.04
N SER A 176 -2.20 -9.58 12.93
CA SER A 176 -2.46 -10.07 11.58
C SER A 176 -2.24 -11.59 11.48
N GLN A 177 -3.15 -12.30 10.81
CA GLN A 177 -2.99 -13.73 10.59
C GLN A 177 -1.73 -14.02 9.75
N ARG A 178 -1.00 -15.07 10.15
CA ARG A 178 0.27 -15.50 9.54
C ARG A 178 1.32 -14.38 9.44
N ASP A 179 1.27 -13.41 10.35
CA ASP A 179 2.17 -12.25 10.38
C ASP A 179 2.17 -11.42 9.09
N ILE A 180 1.09 -11.46 8.32
CA ILE A 180 0.97 -10.75 7.04
C ILE A 180 0.93 -9.23 7.29
N ALA A 181 1.88 -8.53 6.69
CA ALA A 181 1.97 -7.06 6.70
C ALA A 181 1.58 -6.43 5.36
N ALA A 182 1.76 -7.17 4.26
CA ALA A 182 1.44 -6.73 2.91
C ALA A 182 1.06 -7.91 2.00
N ILE A 183 0.18 -7.67 1.03
CA ILE A 183 -0.25 -8.64 0.01
C ILE A 183 -0.37 -8.00 -1.37
N THR A 184 -0.47 -8.83 -2.40
CA THR A 184 -0.73 -8.40 -3.78
C THR A 184 -1.92 -9.12 -4.43
N ASN A 185 -2.49 -8.53 -5.49
CA ASN A 185 -3.46 -9.22 -6.34
C ASN A 185 -2.78 -10.32 -7.19
N SER A 186 -3.56 -11.13 -7.91
CA SER A 186 -3.01 -12.22 -8.72
C SER A 186 -2.15 -11.75 -9.90
N ALA A 187 -2.37 -10.52 -10.38
CA ALA A 187 -1.60 -9.92 -11.48
C ALA A 187 -0.32 -9.21 -11.02
N GLY A 188 -0.13 -9.00 -9.72
CA GLY A 188 1.06 -8.36 -9.16
C GLY A 188 1.14 -6.83 -9.31
N ASN A 189 0.13 -6.19 -9.90
CA ASN A 189 0.10 -4.74 -10.10
C ASN A 189 -0.51 -3.97 -8.91
N VAL A 190 -1.36 -4.62 -8.10
CA VAL A 190 -1.96 -4.01 -6.91
C VAL A 190 -1.28 -4.55 -5.65
N VAL A 191 -0.72 -3.68 -4.82
CA VAL A 191 -0.09 -4.03 -3.54
C VAL A 191 -0.73 -3.24 -2.41
N GLY A 192 -1.07 -3.91 -1.32
CA GLY A 192 -1.51 -3.29 -0.08
C GLY A 192 -0.50 -3.57 1.02
N ILE A 193 -0.11 -2.55 1.77
CA ILE A 193 0.86 -2.64 2.88
C ILE A 193 0.36 -1.83 4.08
N MET A 194 0.40 -2.41 5.28
CA MET A 194 0.02 -1.68 6.51
C MET A 194 1.11 -0.75 7.07
N PRO A 195 2.38 -1.15 7.12
CA PRO A 195 3.49 -0.23 7.37
C PRO A 195 3.54 0.95 6.37
N HIS A 196 4.24 2.02 6.75
CA HIS A 196 4.33 3.28 6.00
C HIS A 196 5.70 3.43 5.31
N PRO A 197 5.90 2.84 4.11
CA PRO A 197 7.17 2.95 3.39
C PRO A 197 7.52 4.40 3.01
N GLU A 198 6.53 5.26 2.80
CA GLU A 198 6.70 6.69 2.55
C GLU A 198 7.34 7.46 3.71
N HIS A 199 7.31 6.90 4.93
CA HIS A 199 7.98 7.45 6.11
C HIS A 199 9.39 6.89 6.34
N ALA A 200 9.88 6.02 5.44
CA ALA A 200 11.22 5.43 5.49
C ALA A 200 11.99 5.68 4.18
N VAL A 201 11.96 6.94 3.71
CA VAL A 201 12.60 7.37 2.44
C VAL A 201 13.66 8.45 2.64
N GLU A 202 13.82 8.98 3.85
CA GLU A 202 14.75 10.06 4.19
C GLU A 202 15.46 9.76 5.51
N ALA A 203 16.78 9.93 5.55
CA ALA A 203 17.60 9.60 6.72
C ALA A 203 17.36 10.52 7.93
N LEU A 204 16.78 11.69 7.70
CA LEU A 204 16.52 12.68 8.76
C LEU A 204 15.22 12.41 9.52
N THR A 205 14.21 11.84 8.85
CA THR A 205 12.83 11.76 9.36
C THR A 205 12.33 10.33 9.51
N GLY A 206 12.93 9.37 8.80
CA GLY A 206 12.59 7.95 8.87
C GLY A 206 13.58 7.13 9.70
N PRO A 207 13.18 5.93 10.16
CA PRO A 207 14.08 5.01 10.85
C PRO A 207 15.09 4.35 9.90
N SER A 208 14.85 4.43 8.59
CA SER A 208 15.68 3.87 7.52
C SER A 208 15.40 4.57 6.18
N LEU A 209 16.09 4.12 5.13
CA LEU A 209 15.78 4.45 3.73
C LEU A 209 15.08 3.28 3.00
N ASP A 210 14.73 2.22 3.73
CA ASP A 210 14.33 0.95 3.13
C ASP A 210 12.98 1.04 2.42
N GLY A 211 12.13 2.01 2.76
CA GLY A 211 10.83 2.24 2.13
C GLY A 211 10.94 2.80 0.71
N LEU A 212 12.07 3.40 0.35
CA LEU A 212 12.30 3.97 -0.98
C LEU A 212 12.23 2.91 -2.10
N GLY A 213 12.52 1.65 -1.77
CA GLY A 213 12.42 0.53 -2.71
C GLY A 213 11.02 0.34 -3.30
N PHE A 214 9.95 0.65 -2.56
CA PHE A 214 8.58 0.58 -3.09
C PHE A 214 8.37 1.55 -4.26
N PHE A 215 8.86 2.77 -4.11
CA PHE A 215 8.70 3.83 -5.10
C PHE A 215 9.67 3.68 -6.27
N THR A 216 10.88 3.18 -6.05
CA THR A 216 11.81 2.88 -7.16
C THR A 216 11.40 1.62 -7.94
N SER A 217 10.73 0.65 -7.30
CA SER A 217 10.17 -0.52 -7.96
C SER A 217 9.16 -0.18 -9.05
N VAL A 218 8.23 0.75 -8.78
CA VAL A 218 7.24 1.12 -9.80
C VAL A 218 7.87 1.86 -10.98
N LEU A 219 8.89 2.69 -10.73
CA LEU A 219 9.63 3.36 -11.81
C LEU A 219 10.37 2.34 -12.69
N LYS A 220 11.03 1.35 -12.08
CA LYS A 220 11.68 0.25 -12.82
C LYS A 220 10.67 -0.58 -13.60
N HIS A 221 9.50 -0.85 -13.03
CA HIS A 221 8.43 -1.58 -13.68
C HIS A 221 7.93 -0.84 -14.94
N LEU A 222 7.66 0.46 -14.83
CA LEU A 222 7.15 1.28 -15.93
C LEU A 222 8.15 1.47 -17.08
N VAL A 223 9.46 1.44 -16.81
CA VAL A 223 10.49 1.47 -17.87
C VAL A 223 10.54 0.15 -18.66
N GLY A 224 10.20 -0.97 -18.02
CA GLY A 224 10.20 -2.31 -18.64
C GLY A 224 8.89 -2.70 -19.33
N ALA A 225 7.82 -1.92 -19.15
CA ALA A 225 6.52 -2.21 -19.77
C ALA A 225 6.55 -1.82 -21.27
N PRO A 226 6.06 -2.67 -22.19
CA PRO A 226 5.82 -2.24 -23.56
C PRO A 226 4.75 -1.15 -23.57
N ALA A 227 4.97 -0.11 -24.39
CA ALA A 227 4.06 1.02 -24.59
C ALA A 227 2.74 0.61 -25.25
#